data_AF-A0A2H0LRM5-F1
#
_entry.id   AF-A0A2H0LRM5-F1
#
_cell.length_a   1.000
_cell.length_b   1.000
_cell.length_c   1.000
_cell.angle_alpha   90.00
_cell.angle_beta   90.00
_cell.angle_gamma   90.00
#
_symmetry.space_group_name_H-M   'P 1'
#
loop_
_entity.id
_entity.type
_entity.pdbx_description
1 polymer ?
#
loop_
_entity_poly.entity_id
_entity_poly.type
_entity_poly.pdbx_seq_one_letter_code
_entity_poly.pdbx_strand_id
1 'polypeptide(L)'
;MKKMFWKPSILILLAGCWFAAATLHIPFAAADDARSVSVILDKIPVQDSGRIKPFESFARENVLQVTGKSSYEHLPPSLLVWLWIANPDEWSNTPLLKISYPVLQERFSSDLVKHRLAPGLVLADLDFGKEVRSIQEKNNREEKLTKLEQEKLSLYHRARLFQAISHGQFPGFMPHPDDPTLGWLPLEIFGMDNAQSFIGNLYPVDYFDSAKNAFFYMLGRLREGNMALALSSTEAFAKELKSLLASRDIVLDQSKINLELQYLQLKPFRLASLFYFLGALAFFFGPREKKKWASAAFTFFVTGFLLHTYGFALRVMIAGRPPVSNMYESVIWVAWGVVLFAGILWLVYRSPAIPAIASMVAALTLLIGESLPAVLDPSIKPLVPVLRSNYWLTIHVLTITLGYGAFLLNWGIAHALMYQMSFGKKQKKSAEPLTEFLFRTLQIGIIFLSAGTILGGVWAAESWGRFWGWDPKETWALIAILAYLAVLHARSAGWLDTFGVAFYSALCFLTVIMAWYGVNFVLAAGLHSYGFGGGGFPYVSIVIAIDVLVINYFAWRFKNT
;
A
#
# COMPACT_ATOMS: atom_id res chain seq x y z
N MET A 1 41.78 -5.67 4.66
CA MET A 1 40.60 -6.16 5.41
C MET A 1 40.09 -7.46 4.79
N LYS A 2 40.54 -8.61 5.29
CA LYS A 2 40.15 -9.93 4.78
C LYS A 2 38.88 -10.42 5.50
N LYS A 3 37.86 -10.76 4.70
CA LYS A 3 36.78 -11.73 4.99
C LYS A 3 35.67 -11.33 5.99
N MET A 4 34.86 -10.30 5.71
CA MET A 4 33.53 -10.18 6.34
C MET A 4 32.59 -11.22 5.70
N PHE A 5 32.69 -12.47 6.16
CA PHE A 5 31.93 -13.61 5.64
C PHE A 5 30.51 -13.56 6.21
N TRP A 6 29.56 -13.03 5.45
CA TRP A 6 28.20 -13.53 5.54
C TRP A 6 28.18 -14.92 4.94
N LYS A 7 27.78 -15.93 5.71
CA LYS A 7 27.56 -17.29 5.18
C LYS A 7 26.57 -17.15 4.02
N PRO A 8 26.89 -17.68 2.82
CA PRO A 8 26.03 -17.58 1.64
C PRO A 8 24.59 -18.00 1.93
N SER A 9 24.38 -18.95 2.85
CA SER A 9 23.08 -19.53 3.18
C SER A 9 22.02 -18.54 3.68
N ILE A 10 22.35 -17.52 4.50
CA ILE A 10 21.35 -16.56 4.99
C ILE A 10 20.96 -15.56 3.89
N LEU A 11 21.93 -15.13 3.08
CA LEU A 11 21.68 -14.23 1.96
C LEU A 11 21.02 -14.93 0.78
N ILE A 12 21.27 -16.24 0.58
CA ILE A 12 20.55 -17.09 -0.38
C ILE A 12 19.09 -17.28 0.06
N LEU A 13 18.81 -17.41 1.35
CA LEU A 13 17.45 -17.41 1.88
C LEU A 13 16.75 -16.07 1.60
N LEU A 14 17.40 -14.93 1.88
CA LEU A 14 16.83 -13.61 1.60
C LEU A 14 16.65 -13.36 0.09
N ALA A 15 17.59 -13.81 -0.74
CA ALA A 15 17.49 -13.73 -2.20
C ALA A 15 16.40 -14.66 -2.76
N GLY A 16 16.26 -15.87 -2.19
CA GLY A 16 15.20 -16.81 -2.51
C GLY A 16 13.82 -16.30 -2.12
N CYS A 17 13.69 -15.67 -0.94
CA CYS A 17 12.46 -15.01 -0.52
C CYS A 17 12.10 -13.82 -1.43
N TRP A 18 13.09 -13.02 -1.84
CA TRP A 18 12.86 -11.93 -2.78
C TRP A 18 12.40 -12.45 -4.16
N PHE A 19 13.07 -13.49 -4.69
CA PHE A 19 12.72 -14.08 -5.98
C PHE A 19 11.36 -14.78 -5.97
N ALA A 20 11.03 -15.51 -4.90
CA ALA A 20 9.72 -16.13 -4.70
C ALA A 20 8.61 -15.07 -4.59
N ALA A 21 8.85 -13.96 -3.88
CA ALA A 21 7.90 -12.86 -3.78
C ALA A 21 7.74 -12.08 -5.10
N ALA A 22 8.83 -11.88 -5.85
CA ALA A 22 8.81 -11.18 -7.14
C ALA A 22 8.11 -11.99 -8.25
N THR A 23 8.21 -13.33 -8.21
CA THR A 23 7.63 -14.23 -9.22
C THR A 23 6.13 -14.50 -9.03
N LEU A 24 5.55 -14.18 -7.87
CA LEU A 24 4.13 -14.40 -7.59
C LEU A 24 3.17 -13.55 -8.46
N HIS A 25 3.66 -12.59 -9.24
CA HIS A 25 2.85 -11.69 -10.08
C HIS A 25 3.42 -11.52 -11.50
N ILE A 26 3.78 -12.61 -12.18
CA ILE A 26 3.88 -12.58 -13.65
C ILE A 26 2.45 -12.78 -14.18
N PRO A 27 1.81 -11.77 -14.80
CA PRO A 27 0.52 -11.97 -15.43
C PRO A 27 0.70 -12.96 -16.60
N PHE A 28 0.13 -14.15 -16.44
CA PHE A 28 -0.06 -15.08 -17.55
C PHE A 28 -1.03 -14.41 -18.55
N ALA A 29 -0.68 -14.44 -19.83
CA ALA A 29 -1.36 -13.70 -20.87
C ALA A 29 -2.84 -14.09 -20.96
N ALA A 30 -3.74 -13.12 -20.76
CA ALA A 30 -5.09 -13.19 -21.32
C ALA A 30 -5.00 -13.23 -22.86
N ALA A 31 -6.01 -13.77 -23.54
CA ALA A 31 -6.10 -13.68 -24.99
C ALA A 31 -5.94 -12.22 -25.46
N ASP A 32 -5.19 -11.99 -26.54
CA ASP A 32 -4.78 -10.65 -27.00
C ASP A 32 -5.97 -9.68 -27.15
N ASP A 33 -7.15 -10.18 -27.54
CA ASP A 33 -8.36 -9.37 -27.70
C ASP A 33 -8.94 -8.87 -26.37
N ALA A 34 -8.98 -9.71 -25.32
CA ALA A 34 -9.48 -9.31 -24.00
C ALA A 34 -8.61 -8.20 -23.37
N ARG A 35 -7.30 -8.27 -23.62
CA ARG A 35 -6.36 -7.22 -23.22
C ARG A 35 -6.59 -5.94 -24.04
N SER A 36 -6.85 -6.07 -25.34
CA SER A 36 -7.11 -4.93 -26.24
C SER A 36 -8.40 -4.19 -25.84
N VAL A 37 -9.47 -4.93 -25.52
CA VAL A 37 -10.71 -4.37 -24.96
C VAL A 37 -10.41 -3.60 -23.66
N SER A 38 -9.67 -4.22 -22.73
CA SER A 38 -9.29 -3.55 -21.47
C SER A 38 -8.55 -2.25 -21.70
N VAL A 39 -7.60 -2.17 -22.64
CA VAL A 39 -6.80 -0.96 -22.89
C VAL A 39 -7.68 0.24 -23.29
N ILE A 40 -8.82 0.02 -23.95
CA ILE A 40 -9.77 1.09 -24.27
C ILE A 40 -10.54 1.49 -23.01
N LEU A 41 -11.07 0.50 -22.29
CA LEU A 41 -11.83 0.70 -21.06
C LEU A 41 -11.01 1.43 -19.99
N ASP A 42 -9.73 1.08 -19.84
CA ASP A 42 -8.78 1.64 -18.87
C ASP A 42 -8.72 3.17 -18.92
N LYS A 43 -8.88 3.75 -20.11
CA LYS A 43 -8.76 5.20 -20.37
C LYS A 43 -10.04 5.97 -20.06
N ILE A 44 -11.16 5.30 -19.85
CA ILE A 44 -12.44 5.96 -19.60
C ILE A 44 -12.33 6.74 -18.28
N PRO A 45 -12.58 8.05 -18.27
CA PRO A 45 -12.56 8.86 -17.05
C PRO A 45 -13.77 8.53 -16.19
N VAL A 46 -13.55 8.34 -14.89
CA VAL A 46 -14.63 8.17 -13.91
C VAL A 46 -14.37 9.00 -12.67
N GLN A 47 -15.45 9.38 -11.98
CA GLN A 47 -15.38 10.01 -10.68
C GLN A 47 -15.72 9.02 -9.58
N ASP A 48 -14.83 8.91 -8.61
CA ASP A 48 -15.01 8.13 -7.39
C ASP A 48 -14.56 8.98 -6.20
N SER A 49 -15.45 9.14 -5.22
CA SER A 49 -15.21 9.89 -3.99
C SER A 49 -14.77 11.34 -4.25
N GLY A 50 -15.28 11.95 -5.33
CA GLY A 50 -14.92 13.30 -5.77
C GLY A 50 -13.59 13.43 -6.52
N ARG A 51 -12.84 12.33 -6.72
CA ARG A 51 -11.61 12.31 -7.53
C ARG A 51 -11.91 11.73 -8.92
N ILE A 52 -11.51 12.47 -9.95
CA ILE A 52 -11.48 11.97 -11.33
C ILE A 52 -10.23 11.09 -11.51
N LYS A 53 -10.41 9.88 -12.02
CA LYS A 53 -9.35 8.87 -12.21
C LYS A 53 -9.62 8.04 -13.49
N PRO A 54 -8.61 7.39 -14.09
CA PRO A 54 -8.85 6.39 -15.12
C PRO A 54 -9.68 5.23 -14.56
N PHE A 55 -10.50 4.62 -15.42
CA PHE A 55 -11.31 3.47 -15.06
C PHE A 55 -10.46 2.30 -14.58
N GLU A 56 -9.24 2.12 -15.09
CA GLU A 56 -8.34 1.07 -14.61
C GLU A 56 -7.96 1.24 -13.13
N SER A 57 -7.76 2.48 -12.66
CA SER A 57 -7.58 2.73 -11.23
C SER A 57 -8.83 2.31 -10.48
N PHE A 58 -9.99 2.82 -10.88
CA PHE A 58 -11.27 2.46 -10.25
C PHE A 58 -11.48 0.94 -10.19
N ALA A 59 -11.31 0.25 -11.31
CA ALA A 59 -11.57 -1.17 -11.44
C ALA A 59 -10.60 -1.99 -10.60
N ARG A 60 -9.30 -1.67 -10.63
CA ARG A 60 -8.28 -2.33 -9.80
C ARG A 60 -8.58 -2.21 -8.30
N GLU A 61 -8.97 -1.03 -7.86
CA GLU A 61 -9.29 -0.74 -6.45
C GLU A 61 -10.52 -1.54 -5.99
N ASN A 62 -11.59 -1.53 -6.78
CA ASN A 62 -12.85 -2.17 -6.44
C ASN A 62 -12.80 -3.70 -6.61
N VAL A 63 -12.09 -4.21 -7.62
CA VAL A 63 -11.85 -5.65 -7.76
C VAL A 63 -11.03 -6.18 -6.59
N LEU A 64 -10.01 -5.45 -6.12
CA LEU A 64 -9.27 -5.80 -4.92
C LEU A 64 -10.17 -5.80 -3.69
N GLN A 65 -11.02 -4.78 -3.53
CA GLN A 65 -11.94 -4.68 -2.40
C GLN A 65 -12.99 -5.80 -2.39
N VAL A 66 -13.59 -6.13 -3.53
CA VAL A 66 -14.62 -7.17 -3.65
C VAL A 66 -13.99 -8.57 -3.58
N THR A 67 -12.92 -8.85 -4.32
CA THR A 67 -12.40 -10.22 -4.48
C THR A 67 -11.21 -10.56 -3.56
N GLY A 68 -10.57 -9.54 -2.95
CA GLY A 68 -9.31 -9.68 -2.21
C GLY A 68 -8.08 -9.90 -3.09
N LYS A 69 -8.21 -9.80 -4.42
CA LYS A 69 -7.12 -9.90 -5.39
C LYS A 69 -7.22 -8.78 -6.43
N SER A 70 -6.08 -8.36 -6.97
CA SER A 70 -6.02 -7.33 -8.02
C SER A 70 -6.37 -7.85 -9.42
N SER A 71 -6.64 -9.14 -9.57
CA SER A 71 -7.25 -9.78 -10.74
C SER A 71 -7.99 -11.06 -10.30
N TYR A 72 -9.03 -11.43 -11.04
CA TYR A 72 -9.82 -12.65 -10.82
C TYR A 72 -9.92 -13.41 -12.14
N GLU A 73 -9.75 -14.73 -12.11
CA GLU A 73 -9.81 -15.61 -13.30
C GLU A 73 -8.98 -15.16 -14.51
N HIS A 74 -7.81 -14.54 -14.25
CA HIS A 74 -6.90 -14.03 -15.29
C HIS A 74 -7.46 -12.90 -16.15
N LEU A 75 -8.62 -12.33 -15.79
CA LEU A 75 -9.20 -11.18 -16.49
C LEU A 75 -8.55 -9.87 -16.02
N PRO A 76 -8.31 -8.91 -16.94
CA PRO A 76 -7.96 -7.54 -16.58
C PRO A 76 -9.04 -6.90 -15.68
N PRO A 77 -8.67 -6.05 -14.70
CA PRO A 77 -9.63 -5.47 -13.76
C PRO A 77 -10.74 -4.67 -14.44
N SER A 78 -10.38 -3.81 -15.41
CA SER A 78 -11.37 -3.04 -16.16
C SER A 78 -12.38 -3.95 -16.84
N LEU A 79 -11.92 -4.92 -17.65
CA LEU A 79 -12.80 -5.86 -18.34
C LEU A 79 -13.70 -6.62 -17.36
N LEU A 80 -13.15 -7.09 -16.23
CA LEU A 80 -13.92 -7.80 -15.22
C LEU A 80 -15.07 -6.97 -14.65
N VAL A 81 -14.84 -5.70 -14.35
CA VAL A 81 -15.91 -4.81 -13.86
C VAL A 81 -16.99 -4.60 -14.91
N TRP A 82 -16.60 -4.44 -16.19
CA TRP A 82 -17.58 -4.32 -17.27
C TRP A 82 -18.37 -5.62 -17.49
N LEU A 83 -17.77 -6.79 -17.23
CA LEU A 83 -18.48 -8.06 -17.22
C LEU A 83 -19.47 -8.17 -16.05
N TRP A 84 -19.15 -7.60 -14.88
CA TRP A 84 -20.12 -7.48 -13.77
C TRP A 84 -21.34 -6.66 -14.15
N ILE A 85 -21.15 -5.59 -14.94
CA ILE A 85 -22.24 -4.75 -15.46
C ILE A 85 -23.03 -5.47 -16.57
N ALA A 86 -22.34 -6.24 -17.42
CA ALA A 86 -22.98 -6.97 -18.51
C ALA A 86 -23.84 -8.14 -18.04
N ASN A 87 -23.45 -8.81 -16.94
CA ASN A 87 -24.12 -10.00 -16.40
C ASN A 87 -24.27 -9.95 -14.86
N PRO A 88 -25.03 -8.99 -14.30
CA PRO A 88 -25.11 -8.77 -12.86
C PRO A 88 -25.59 -10.02 -12.09
N ASP A 89 -26.60 -10.72 -12.60
CA ASP A 89 -27.17 -11.90 -11.95
C ASP A 89 -26.19 -13.09 -11.92
N GLU A 90 -25.45 -13.32 -13.01
CA GLU A 90 -24.46 -14.37 -13.08
C GLU A 90 -23.35 -14.13 -12.05
N TRP A 91 -22.77 -12.93 -12.06
CA TRP A 91 -21.69 -12.57 -11.14
C TRP A 91 -22.14 -12.45 -9.69
N SER A 92 -23.41 -12.13 -9.44
CA SER A 92 -24.01 -12.15 -8.09
C SER A 92 -24.04 -13.56 -7.50
N ASN A 93 -24.13 -14.59 -8.35
CA ASN A 93 -24.11 -16.00 -7.95
C ASN A 93 -22.69 -16.62 -7.98
N THR A 94 -21.70 -15.92 -8.52
CA THR A 94 -20.30 -16.37 -8.55
C THR A 94 -19.62 -16.18 -7.18
N PRO A 95 -18.87 -17.18 -6.66
CA PRO A 95 -18.11 -17.07 -5.41
C PRO A 95 -16.96 -16.05 -5.45
N LEU A 96 -17.29 -14.77 -5.32
CA LEU A 96 -16.33 -13.65 -5.40
C LEU A 96 -15.74 -13.26 -4.04
N LEU A 97 -16.56 -13.26 -2.98
CA LEU A 97 -16.19 -12.66 -1.69
C LEU A 97 -15.36 -13.61 -0.84
N LYS A 98 -14.05 -13.37 -0.73
CA LYS A 98 -13.18 -14.13 0.20
C LYS A 98 -13.58 -13.86 1.65
N ILE A 99 -13.83 -14.93 2.41
CA ILE A 99 -14.07 -14.89 3.86
C ILE A 99 -12.84 -15.48 4.55
N SER A 100 -12.13 -14.67 5.34
CA SER A 100 -10.90 -15.12 6.02
C SER A 100 -11.12 -15.51 7.49
N TYR A 101 -12.21 -15.06 8.11
CA TYR A 101 -12.48 -15.28 9.53
C TYR A 101 -13.21 -16.62 9.76
N PRO A 102 -12.62 -17.60 10.47
CA PRO A 102 -13.17 -18.96 10.58
C PRO A 102 -14.61 -19.01 11.11
N VAL A 103 -14.93 -18.21 12.14
CA VAL A 103 -16.29 -18.16 12.72
C VAL A 103 -17.32 -17.69 11.70
N LEU A 104 -16.95 -16.78 10.80
CA LEU A 104 -17.84 -16.31 9.74
C LEU A 104 -17.95 -17.33 8.61
N GLN A 105 -16.93 -18.17 8.40
CA GLN A 105 -17.00 -19.27 7.44
C GLN A 105 -17.99 -20.35 7.87
N GLU A 106 -18.07 -20.64 9.18
CA GLU A 106 -18.98 -21.65 9.73
C GLU A 106 -20.44 -21.36 9.41
N ARG A 107 -20.86 -20.08 9.50
CA ARG A 107 -22.22 -19.62 9.17
C ARG A 107 -22.63 -19.95 7.73
N PHE A 108 -21.71 -19.81 6.78
CA PHE A 108 -21.97 -20.01 5.34
C PHE A 108 -21.37 -21.31 4.82
N SER A 109 -21.09 -22.27 5.70
CA SER A 109 -20.32 -23.47 5.37
C SER A 109 -20.90 -24.29 4.22
N SER A 110 -22.23 -24.33 4.06
CA SER A 110 -22.94 -24.99 2.96
C SER A 110 -22.68 -24.35 1.59
N ASP A 111 -22.42 -23.04 1.57
CA ASP A 111 -22.40 -22.23 0.34
C ASP A 111 -20.99 -21.76 -0.04
N LEU A 112 -19.98 -22.12 0.78
CA LEU A 112 -18.60 -21.74 0.56
C LEU A 112 -17.93 -22.58 -0.53
N VAL A 113 -17.38 -21.90 -1.54
CA VAL A 113 -16.50 -22.50 -2.53
C VAL A 113 -15.10 -21.94 -2.35
N LYS A 114 -14.14 -22.78 -1.91
CA LYS A 114 -12.73 -22.37 -1.68
C LYS A 114 -12.60 -21.13 -0.76
N HIS A 115 -13.36 -21.10 0.34
CA HIS A 115 -13.46 -19.96 1.28
C HIS A 115 -13.98 -18.66 0.64
N ARG A 116 -14.76 -18.76 -0.44
CA ARG A 116 -15.44 -17.64 -1.08
C ARG A 116 -16.95 -17.84 -1.08
N LEU A 117 -17.67 -16.73 -1.00
CA LEU A 117 -19.12 -16.67 -1.00
C LEU A 117 -19.63 -15.79 -2.14
N ALA A 118 -20.79 -16.13 -2.68
CA ALA A 118 -21.45 -15.33 -3.71
C ALA A 118 -22.06 -14.05 -3.09
N PRO A 119 -21.89 -12.87 -3.72
CA PRO A 119 -22.48 -11.62 -3.23
C PRO A 119 -24.00 -11.71 -3.03
N GLY A 120 -24.71 -12.38 -3.94
CA GLY A 120 -26.16 -12.55 -3.89
C GLY A 120 -26.63 -13.27 -2.62
N LEU A 121 -25.88 -14.27 -2.17
CA LEU A 121 -26.21 -15.01 -0.93
C LEU A 121 -26.07 -14.12 0.31
N VAL A 122 -25.07 -13.25 0.36
CA VAL A 122 -24.89 -12.29 1.46
C VAL A 122 -26.04 -11.29 1.51
N LEU A 123 -26.48 -10.80 0.35
CA LEU A 123 -27.53 -9.80 0.24
C LEU A 123 -28.93 -10.40 0.44
N ALA A 124 -29.11 -11.69 0.16
CA ALA A 124 -30.36 -12.42 0.36
C ALA A 124 -30.59 -12.86 1.83
N ASP A 125 -29.53 -13.00 2.64
CA ASP A 125 -29.65 -13.34 4.07
C ASP A 125 -30.18 -12.14 4.88
N LEU A 126 -31.51 -12.11 5.07
CA LEU A 126 -32.21 -11.04 5.79
C LEU A 126 -31.77 -10.91 7.25
N ASP A 127 -31.45 -12.01 7.92
CA ASP A 127 -31.03 -11.98 9.32
C ASP A 127 -29.61 -11.44 9.44
N PHE A 128 -28.72 -11.80 8.52
CA PHE A 128 -27.41 -11.18 8.40
C PHE A 128 -27.52 -9.68 8.14
N GLY A 129 -28.43 -9.25 7.25
CA GLY A 129 -28.69 -7.83 6.99
C GLY A 129 -29.16 -7.06 8.23
N LYS A 130 -30.02 -7.66 9.08
CA LYS A 130 -30.44 -7.06 10.36
C LYS A 130 -29.29 -6.94 11.35
N GLU A 131 -28.49 -7.99 11.50
CA GLU A 131 -27.30 -7.98 12.36
C GLU A 131 -26.34 -6.86 11.93
N VAL A 132 -26.03 -6.76 10.64
CA VAL A 132 -25.14 -5.72 10.11
C VAL A 132 -25.70 -4.31 10.36
N ARG A 133 -27.01 -4.12 10.24
CA ARG A 133 -27.64 -2.83 10.57
C ARG A 133 -27.42 -2.45 12.04
N SER A 134 -27.61 -3.39 12.97
CA SER A 134 -27.33 -3.16 14.39
C SER A 134 -25.86 -2.84 14.66
N ILE A 135 -24.94 -3.52 13.95
CA ILE A 135 -23.49 -3.27 14.02
C ILE A 135 -23.16 -1.88 13.47
N GLN A 136 -23.80 -1.46 12.37
CA GLN A 136 -23.60 -0.13 11.79
C GLN A 136 -24.12 0.97 12.73
N GLU A 137 -25.26 0.77 13.39
CA GLU A 137 -25.78 1.70 14.40
C GLU A 137 -24.83 1.83 15.59
N LYS A 138 -24.30 0.70 16.09
CA LYS A 138 -23.26 0.67 17.11
C LYS A 138 -22.00 1.43 16.67
N ASN A 139 -21.54 1.21 15.44
CA ASN A 139 -20.39 1.91 14.87
C ASN A 139 -20.63 3.42 14.70
N ASN A 140 -21.84 3.83 14.34
CA ASN A 140 -22.22 5.24 14.22
C ASN A 140 -22.26 5.95 15.58
N ARG A 141 -22.43 5.21 16.67
CA ARG A 141 -22.30 5.71 18.06
C ARG A 141 -20.85 5.70 18.55
N GLU A 142 -19.88 5.42 17.67
CA GLU A 142 -18.45 5.30 17.95
C GLU A 142 -18.12 4.22 19.00
N GLU A 143 -19.03 3.26 19.19
CA GLU A 143 -18.79 2.14 20.09
C GLU A 143 -17.81 1.13 19.48
N LYS A 144 -16.95 0.54 20.32
CA LYS A 144 -15.93 -0.40 19.86
C LYS A 144 -16.57 -1.69 19.33
N LEU A 145 -16.32 -1.97 18.05
CA LEU A 145 -16.71 -3.23 17.42
C LEU A 145 -15.76 -4.37 17.81
N THR A 146 -16.32 -5.56 18.05
CA THR A 146 -15.58 -6.82 18.13
C THR A 146 -15.04 -7.19 16.75
N LYS A 147 -14.02 -8.07 16.71
CA LYS A 147 -13.46 -8.52 15.43
C LYS A 147 -14.50 -9.21 14.54
N LEU A 148 -15.40 -10.00 15.12
CA LEU A 148 -16.49 -10.63 14.38
C LEU A 148 -17.42 -9.58 13.77
N GLU A 149 -17.81 -8.55 14.53
CA GLU A 149 -18.68 -7.48 14.03
C GLU A 149 -18.02 -6.71 12.87
N GLN A 150 -16.72 -6.41 12.97
CA GLN A 150 -15.95 -5.79 11.88
C GLN A 150 -15.93 -6.65 10.61
N GLU A 151 -15.70 -7.96 10.74
CA GLU A 151 -15.67 -8.89 9.61
C GLU A 151 -17.06 -9.03 8.96
N LYS A 152 -18.14 -9.08 9.75
CA LYS A 152 -19.53 -9.09 9.24
C LYS A 152 -19.86 -7.81 8.46
N LEU A 153 -19.55 -6.66 9.05
CA LEU A 153 -19.76 -5.36 8.42
C LEU A 153 -18.97 -5.23 7.12
N SER A 154 -17.71 -5.65 7.11
CA SER A 154 -16.84 -5.67 5.92
C SER A 154 -17.39 -6.57 4.81
N LEU A 155 -17.83 -7.79 5.14
CA LEU A 155 -18.41 -8.71 4.16
C LEU A 155 -19.65 -8.12 3.49
N TYR A 156 -20.56 -7.55 4.27
CA TYR A 156 -21.79 -6.93 3.75
C TYR A 156 -21.49 -5.71 2.86
N HIS A 157 -20.58 -4.82 3.29
CA HIS A 157 -20.18 -3.67 2.49
C HIS A 157 -19.54 -4.06 1.16
N ARG A 158 -18.75 -5.13 1.12
CA ARG A 158 -18.18 -5.66 -0.14
C ARG A 158 -19.26 -6.22 -1.07
N ALA A 159 -20.28 -6.90 -0.54
CA ALA A 159 -21.41 -7.38 -1.31
C ALA A 159 -22.25 -6.22 -1.88
N ARG A 160 -22.53 -5.20 -1.06
CA ARG A 160 -23.23 -3.97 -1.50
C ARG A 160 -22.44 -3.16 -2.52
N LEU A 161 -21.12 -3.06 -2.37
CA LEU A 161 -20.25 -2.43 -3.35
C LEU A 161 -20.31 -3.14 -4.70
N PHE A 162 -20.22 -4.47 -4.70
CA PHE A 162 -20.40 -5.27 -5.91
C PHE A 162 -21.78 -5.02 -6.55
N GLN A 163 -22.86 -5.00 -5.76
CA GLN A 163 -24.21 -4.73 -6.27
C GLN A 163 -24.31 -3.35 -6.91
N ALA A 164 -23.82 -2.30 -6.25
CA ALA A 164 -23.85 -0.94 -6.78
C ALA A 164 -23.08 -0.83 -8.11
N ILE A 165 -21.93 -1.51 -8.23
CA ILE A 165 -21.13 -1.51 -9.46
C ILE A 165 -21.82 -2.30 -10.57
N SER A 166 -22.25 -3.54 -10.29
CA SER A 166 -22.89 -4.43 -11.27
C SER A 166 -24.20 -3.88 -11.82
N HIS A 167 -24.92 -3.07 -11.05
CA HIS A 167 -26.14 -2.40 -11.51
C HIS A 167 -25.87 -1.02 -12.15
N GLY A 168 -24.60 -0.66 -12.34
CA GLY A 168 -24.20 0.60 -12.98
C GLY A 168 -24.49 1.83 -12.13
N GLN A 169 -24.75 1.70 -10.83
CA GLN A 169 -25.05 2.80 -9.89
C GLN A 169 -23.77 3.51 -9.42
N PHE A 170 -22.61 2.89 -9.64
CA PHE A 170 -21.29 3.40 -9.25
C PHE A 170 -20.22 2.83 -10.20
N PRO A 171 -19.21 3.59 -10.65
CA PRO A 171 -18.91 4.99 -10.37
C PRO A 171 -19.72 5.96 -11.25
N GLY A 172 -19.45 7.26 -11.11
CA GLY A 172 -19.98 8.27 -12.01
C GLY A 172 -19.13 8.41 -13.28
N PHE A 173 -19.78 8.54 -14.43
CA PHE A 173 -19.16 8.63 -15.77
C PHE A 173 -19.43 9.96 -16.48
N MET A 174 -20.54 10.63 -16.14
CA MET A 174 -20.98 11.85 -16.80
C MET A 174 -21.06 12.97 -15.77
N PRO A 175 -20.19 14.00 -15.83
CA PRO A 175 -20.24 15.13 -14.92
C PRO A 175 -21.60 15.81 -14.90
N HIS A 176 -21.96 16.45 -13.78
CA HIS A 176 -23.10 17.35 -13.81
C HIS A 176 -22.68 18.65 -14.54
N PRO A 177 -23.31 19.00 -15.67
CA PRO A 177 -22.85 20.10 -16.52
C PRO A 177 -23.05 21.47 -15.88
N ASP A 178 -24.10 21.62 -15.07
CA ASP A 178 -24.45 22.93 -14.47
C ASP A 178 -23.88 23.12 -13.05
N ASP A 179 -23.43 22.04 -12.39
CA ASP A 179 -22.95 22.10 -11.01
C ASP A 179 -21.71 21.20 -10.84
N PRO A 180 -20.50 21.77 -10.86
CA PRO A 180 -19.27 21.00 -10.74
C PRO A 180 -19.06 20.42 -9.34
N THR A 181 -19.87 20.79 -8.34
CA THR A 181 -19.79 20.26 -6.98
C THR A 181 -20.54 18.94 -6.81
N LEU A 182 -21.48 18.64 -7.71
CA LEU A 182 -22.23 17.39 -7.69
C LEU A 182 -21.40 16.21 -8.20
N GLY A 183 -21.73 15.03 -7.68
CA GLY A 183 -21.17 13.78 -8.17
C GLY A 183 -21.53 13.54 -9.64
N TRP A 184 -20.63 12.90 -10.38
CA TRP A 184 -20.91 12.49 -11.75
C TRP A 184 -22.05 11.45 -11.78
N LEU A 185 -22.90 11.55 -12.79
CA LEU A 185 -24.02 10.66 -13.03
C LEU A 185 -23.52 9.24 -13.36
N PRO A 186 -24.11 8.20 -12.76
CA PRO A 186 -23.75 6.81 -12.99
C PRO A 186 -24.39 6.25 -14.28
N LEU A 187 -23.99 5.05 -14.71
CA LEU A 187 -24.48 4.40 -15.93
C LEU A 187 -25.93 3.91 -15.84
N GLU A 188 -26.44 3.69 -14.62
CA GLU A 188 -27.84 3.30 -14.36
C GLU A 188 -28.83 4.23 -15.09
N ILE A 189 -28.45 5.50 -15.28
CA ILE A 189 -29.27 6.49 -15.96
C ILE A 189 -29.59 6.16 -17.42
N PHE A 190 -28.75 5.35 -18.10
CA PHE A 190 -29.04 4.87 -19.44
C PHE A 190 -30.25 3.93 -19.48
N GLY A 191 -30.53 3.22 -18.38
CA GLY A 191 -31.64 2.28 -18.24
C GLY A 191 -32.95 2.87 -17.68
N MET A 192 -32.98 4.15 -17.28
CA MET A 192 -34.18 4.75 -16.69
C MET A 192 -35.20 5.16 -17.77
N ASP A 193 -36.47 4.77 -17.60
CA ASP A 193 -37.55 5.06 -18.56
C ASP A 193 -37.76 6.57 -18.80
N ASN A 194 -37.59 7.39 -17.76
CA ASN A 194 -37.74 8.85 -17.83
C ASN A 194 -36.41 9.59 -17.92
N ALA A 195 -35.30 8.91 -18.20
CA ALA A 195 -33.96 9.50 -18.26
C ALA A 195 -33.92 10.77 -19.11
N GLN A 196 -34.62 10.78 -20.24
CA GLN A 196 -34.62 11.89 -21.20
C GLN A 196 -35.20 13.19 -20.63
N SER A 197 -36.17 13.12 -19.72
CA SER A 197 -36.74 14.29 -19.03
C SER A 197 -35.77 14.93 -18.03
N PHE A 198 -34.99 14.11 -17.34
CA PHE A 198 -33.99 14.54 -16.37
C PHE A 198 -32.69 14.98 -17.06
N ILE A 199 -32.22 14.19 -18.02
CA ILE A 199 -30.98 14.42 -18.76
C ILE A 199 -31.14 15.40 -19.90
N GLY A 200 -32.31 15.52 -20.55
CA GLY A 200 -32.48 16.46 -21.67
C GLY A 200 -32.18 17.92 -21.29
N ASN A 201 -32.26 18.24 -19.99
CA ASN A 201 -31.82 19.53 -19.44
C ASN A 201 -30.29 19.59 -19.25
N LEU A 202 -29.65 18.46 -18.94
CA LEU A 202 -28.22 18.34 -18.63
C LEU A 202 -27.37 18.09 -19.88
N TYR A 203 -27.76 17.20 -20.79
CA TYR A 203 -27.03 16.89 -22.03
C TYR A 203 -27.93 16.94 -23.25
N PRO A 204 -27.40 17.31 -24.43
CA PRO A 204 -28.18 17.24 -25.66
C PRO A 204 -28.62 15.80 -25.95
N VAL A 205 -29.91 15.64 -26.27
CA VAL A 205 -30.58 14.34 -26.41
C VAL A 205 -29.89 13.42 -27.41
N ASP A 206 -29.54 13.92 -28.60
CA ASP A 206 -28.94 13.10 -29.65
C ASP A 206 -27.61 12.47 -29.25
N TYR A 207 -26.76 13.22 -28.55
CA TYR A 207 -25.48 12.73 -28.04
C TYR A 207 -25.69 11.71 -26.93
N PHE A 208 -26.67 11.95 -26.06
CA PHE A 208 -26.99 11.04 -24.97
C PHE A 208 -27.53 9.70 -25.49
N ASP A 209 -28.47 9.74 -26.44
CA ASP A 209 -29.04 8.54 -27.05
C ASP A 209 -27.99 7.76 -27.85
N SER A 210 -27.06 8.45 -28.53
CA SER A 210 -25.93 7.80 -29.22
C SER A 210 -25.03 7.05 -28.24
N ALA A 211 -24.64 7.69 -27.13
CA ALA A 211 -23.82 7.05 -26.10
C ALA A 211 -24.57 5.89 -25.40
N LYS A 212 -25.86 6.06 -25.10
CA LYS A 212 -26.74 5.03 -24.53
C LYS A 212 -26.84 3.80 -25.43
N ASN A 213 -27.08 4.00 -26.71
CA ASN A 213 -27.21 2.90 -27.68
C ASN A 213 -25.87 2.17 -27.84
N ALA A 214 -24.75 2.90 -27.94
CA ALA A 214 -23.42 2.30 -28.01
C ALA A 214 -23.07 1.50 -26.74
N PHE A 215 -23.46 2.01 -25.56
CA PHE A 215 -23.30 1.31 -24.29
C PHE A 215 -24.03 -0.03 -24.25
N PHE A 216 -25.33 -0.06 -24.56
CA PHE A 216 -26.10 -1.31 -24.56
C PHE A 216 -25.62 -2.29 -25.64
N TYR A 217 -25.21 -1.79 -26.80
CA TYR A 217 -24.62 -2.61 -27.85
C TYR A 217 -23.31 -3.28 -27.39
N MET A 218 -22.42 -2.51 -26.74
CA MET A 218 -21.18 -3.02 -26.16
C MET A 218 -21.46 -4.08 -25.07
N LEU A 219 -22.40 -3.82 -24.13
CA LEU A 219 -22.76 -4.79 -23.09
C LEU A 219 -23.28 -6.10 -23.70
N GLY A 220 -24.08 -6.04 -24.76
CA GLY A 220 -24.54 -7.22 -25.49
C GLY A 220 -23.37 -8.06 -26.04
N ARG A 221 -22.36 -7.42 -26.63
CA ARG A 221 -21.17 -8.13 -27.15
C ARG A 221 -20.29 -8.72 -26.05
N LEU A 222 -20.15 -8.02 -24.92
CA LEU A 222 -19.45 -8.56 -23.75
C LEU A 222 -20.17 -9.79 -23.19
N ARG A 223 -21.51 -9.76 -23.14
CA ARG A 223 -22.33 -10.88 -22.67
C ARG A 223 -22.25 -12.11 -23.58
N GLU A 224 -22.14 -11.92 -24.88
CA GLU A 224 -21.93 -13.00 -25.86
C GLU A 224 -20.54 -13.67 -25.75
N GLY A 225 -19.58 -13.04 -25.06
CA GLY A 225 -18.21 -13.54 -24.93
C GLY A 225 -17.35 -13.40 -26.20
N ASN A 226 -17.85 -12.77 -27.26
CA ASN A 226 -17.12 -12.56 -28.50
C ASN A 226 -16.21 -11.32 -28.40
N MET A 227 -14.96 -11.53 -27.99
CA MET A 227 -14.01 -10.43 -27.70
C MET A 227 -13.63 -9.58 -28.93
N ALA A 228 -13.67 -10.13 -30.14
CA ALA A 228 -13.40 -9.37 -31.37
C ALA A 228 -14.53 -8.37 -31.68
N LEU A 229 -15.80 -8.77 -31.50
CA LEU A 229 -16.95 -7.86 -31.61
C LEU A 229 -17.05 -6.91 -30.41
N ALA A 230 -16.65 -7.38 -29.22
CA ALA A 230 -16.55 -6.52 -28.04
C ALA A 230 -15.54 -5.40 -28.25
N LEU A 231 -14.41 -5.65 -28.94
CA LEU A 231 -13.41 -4.63 -29.22
C LEU A 231 -13.97 -3.45 -30.01
N SER A 232 -14.57 -3.71 -31.17
CA SER A 232 -15.11 -2.65 -32.03
C SER A 232 -16.29 -1.91 -31.39
N SER A 233 -17.16 -2.61 -30.66
CA SER A 233 -18.26 -1.98 -29.91
C SER A 233 -17.77 -1.16 -28.72
N THR A 234 -16.67 -1.56 -28.07
CA THR A 234 -16.02 -0.79 -27.00
C THR A 234 -15.39 0.50 -27.54
N GLU A 235 -14.74 0.46 -28.70
CA GLU A 235 -14.23 1.66 -29.37
C GLU A 235 -15.36 2.64 -29.72
N ALA A 236 -16.49 2.11 -30.24
CA ALA A 236 -17.66 2.91 -30.54
C ALA A 236 -18.23 3.57 -29.29
N PHE A 237 -18.43 2.82 -28.20
CA PHE A 237 -18.91 3.38 -26.93
C PHE A 237 -17.96 4.46 -26.38
N ALA A 238 -16.66 4.20 -26.34
CA ALA A 238 -15.68 5.18 -25.85
C ALA A 238 -15.69 6.47 -26.70
N LYS A 239 -15.89 6.34 -28.02
CA LYS A 239 -16.03 7.48 -28.92
C LYS A 239 -17.31 8.27 -28.64
N GLU A 240 -18.46 7.61 -28.56
CA GLU A 240 -19.75 8.28 -28.32
C GLU A 240 -19.80 8.93 -26.93
N LEU A 241 -19.28 8.27 -25.90
CA LEU A 241 -19.15 8.86 -24.57
C LEU A 241 -18.27 10.12 -24.61
N LYS A 242 -17.15 10.08 -25.34
CA LYS A 242 -16.30 11.27 -25.50
C LYS A 242 -17.03 12.40 -26.22
N SER A 243 -17.80 12.11 -27.27
CA SER A 243 -18.63 13.09 -27.98
C SER A 243 -19.68 13.72 -27.08
N LEU A 244 -20.35 12.90 -26.25
CA LEU A 244 -21.32 13.36 -25.25
C LEU A 244 -20.68 14.33 -24.26
N LEU A 245 -19.51 13.99 -23.71
CA LEU A 245 -18.79 14.85 -22.76
C LEU A 245 -18.32 16.17 -23.41
N ALA A 246 -17.89 16.11 -24.67
CA ALA A 246 -17.47 17.28 -25.43
C ALA A 246 -18.64 18.24 -25.77
N SER A 247 -19.87 17.74 -25.85
CA SER A 247 -21.06 18.55 -26.18
C SER A 247 -21.38 19.65 -25.14
N ARG A 248 -20.75 19.61 -23.97
CA ARG A 248 -20.91 20.58 -22.86
C ARG A 248 -19.60 21.27 -22.49
N ASP A 249 -18.60 21.27 -23.38
CA ASP A 249 -17.27 21.86 -23.15
C ASP A 249 -16.60 21.40 -21.84
N ILE A 250 -16.87 20.17 -21.42
CA ILE A 250 -16.31 19.61 -20.19
C ILE A 250 -14.83 19.30 -20.44
N VAL A 251 -13.95 20.13 -19.89
CA VAL A 251 -12.50 19.94 -20.00
C VAL A 251 -12.03 18.91 -18.99
N LEU A 252 -11.77 17.69 -19.47
CA LEU A 252 -11.09 16.65 -18.70
C LEU A 252 -9.58 16.75 -18.86
N ASP A 253 -8.85 16.75 -17.75
CA ASP A 253 -7.39 16.71 -17.75
C ASP A 253 -6.88 15.32 -18.18
N GLN A 254 -6.81 15.12 -19.49
CA GLN A 254 -6.29 13.90 -20.11
C GLN A 254 -4.82 13.66 -19.75
N SER A 255 -4.05 14.70 -19.42
CA SER A 255 -2.66 14.53 -19.03
C SER A 255 -2.56 13.79 -17.70
N LYS A 256 -3.43 14.13 -16.74
CA LYS A 256 -3.50 13.47 -15.42
C LYS A 256 -3.98 12.02 -15.51
N ILE A 257 -4.95 11.73 -16.39
CA ILE A 257 -5.41 10.35 -16.67
C ILE A 257 -4.26 9.51 -17.22
N ASN A 258 -3.56 10.02 -18.24
CA ASN A 258 -2.44 9.32 -18.85
C ASN A 258 -1.26 9.14 -17.87
N LEU A 259 -1.00 10.14 -17.02
CA LEU A 259 0.04 10.08 -15.98
C LEU A 259 -0.23 8.94 -14.98
N GLU A 260 -1.49 8.78 -14.56
CA GLU A 260 -1.88 7.71 -13.64
C GLU A 260 -1.81 6.33 -14.30
N LEU A 261 -2.21 6.21 -15.56
CA LEU A 261 -2.04 4.97 -16.33
C LEU A 261 -0.55 4.59 -16.48
N GLN A 262 0.32 5.57 -16.78
CA GLN A 262 1.77 5.35 -16.83
C GLN A 262 2.31 4.91 -15.47
N TYR A 263 1.87 5.54 -14.38
CA TYR A 263 2.27 5.16 -13.03
C TYR A 263 1.88 3.71 -12.70
N LEU A 264 0.66 3.28 -13.05
CA LEU A 264 0.18 1.91 -12.84
C LEU A 264 0.93 0.88 -13.69
N GLN A 265 1.32 1.25 -14.91
CA GLN A 265 2.10 0.37 -15.81
C GLN A 265 3.57 0.25 -15.38
N LEU A 266 4.21 1.38 -15.04
CA LEU A 266 5.62 1.43 -14.69
C LEU A 266 5.92 0.78 -13.33
N LYS A 267 4.99 0.87 -12.37
CA LYS A 267 5.16 0.37 -10.98
C LYS A 267 6.53 0.77 -10.40
N PRO A 268 6.79 2.09 -10.26
CA PRO A 268 8.13 2.61 -9.97
C PRO A 268 8.73 2.07 -8.67
N PHE A 269 7.91 1.83 -7.63
CA PHE A 269 8.39 1.27 -6.37
C PHE A 269 8.82 -0.19 -6.47
N ARG A 270 8.15 -1.00 -7.31
CA ARG A 270 8.59 -2.37 -7.63
C ARG A 270 9.90 -2.37 -8.41
N LEU A 271 10.06 -1.47 -9.39
CA LEU A 271 11.34 -1.30 -10.09
C LEU A 271 12.45 -0.84 -9.13
N ALA A 272 12.19 0.14 -8.28
CA ALA A 272 13.14 0.57 -7.26
C ALA A 272 13.55 -0.58 -6.34
N SER A 273 12.60 -1.41 -5.88
CA SER A 273 12.88 -2.62 -5.10
C SER A 273 13.83 -3.58 -5.83
N LEU A 274 13.60 -3.84 -7.13
CA LEU A 274 14.49 -4.67 -7.95
C LEU A 274 15.90 -4.07 -8.05
N PHE A 275 16.02 -2.77 -8.33
CA PHE A 275 17.32 -2.11 -8.44
C PHE A 275 18.07 -2.12 -7.10
N TYR A 276 17.40 -1.87 -5.98
CA TYR A 276 18.00 -2.01 -4.66
C TYR A 276 18.42 -3.46 -4.38
N PHE A 277 17.61 -4.45 -4.77
CA PHE A 277 17.96 -5.85 -4.59
C PHE A 277 19.21 -6.23 -5.39
N LEU A 278 19.29 -5.84 -6.68
CA LEU A 278 20.47 -6.04 -7.51
C LEU A 278 21.70 -5.32 -6.95
N GLY A 279 21.53 -4.09 -6.44
CA GLY A 279 22.57 -3.35 -5.74
C GLY A 279 23.07 -4.09 -4.51
N ALA A 280 22.16 -4.61 -3.67
CA ALA A 280 22.51 -5.40 -2.50
C ALA A 280 23.30 -6.66 -2.88
N LEU A 281 22.83 -7.42 -3.88
CA LEU A 281 23.56 -8.59 -4.37
C LEU A 281 24.97 -8.24 -4.85
N ALA A 282 25.11 -7.15 -5.63
CA ALA A 282 26.39 -6.68 -6.10
C ALA A 282 27.32 -6.23 -4.95
N PHE A 283 26.80 -5.59 -3.89
CA PHE A 283 27.58 -5.22 -2.72
C PHE A 283 28.02 -6.42 -1.86
N PHE A 284 27.15 -7.41 -1.69
CA PHE A 284 27.43 -8.57 -0.83
C PHE A 284 28.29 -9.63 -1.53
N PHE A 285 28.06 -9.88 -2.81
CA PHE A 285 28.69 -10.98 -3.55
C PHE A 285 29.69 -10.52 -4.61
N GLY A 286 29.69 -9.24 -4.99
CA GLY A 286 30.62 -8.73 -5.98
C GLY A 286 32.09 -8.79 -5.51
N PRO A 287 33.04 -9.16 -6.38
CA PRO A 287 34.46 -9.13 -6.06
C PRO A 287 34.91 -7.69 -5.76
N ARG A 288 35.20 -7.41 -4.48
CA ARG A 288 35.50 -6.07 -3.96
C ARG A 288 36.74 -5.41 -4.56
N GLU A 289 37.66 -6.21 -5.09
CA GLU A 289 38.89 -5.74 -5.74
C GLU A 289 38.62 -5.23 -7.16
N LYS A 290 37.50 -5.61 -7.77
CA LYS A 290 37.14 -5.19 -9.13
C LYS A 290 36.33 -3.91 -9.09
N LYS A 291 36.96 -2.78 -9.46
CA LYS A 291 36.33 -1.45 -9.55
C LYS A 291 35.00 -1.47 -10.33
N LYS A 292 34.89 -2.28 -11.39
CA LYS A 292 33.66 -2.42 -12.20
C LYS A 292 32.45 -2.92 -11.38
N TRP A 293 32.66 -3.84 -10.45
CA TRP A 293 31.59 -4.39 -9.60
C TRP A 293 31.13 -3.40 -8.54
N ALA A 294 32.09 -2.73 -7.89
CA ALA A 294 31.77 -1.65 -6.96
C ALA A 294 30.99 -0.53 -7.66
N SER A 295 31.42 -0.13 -8.87
CA SER A 295 30.70 0.84 -9.69
C SER A 295 29.28 0.38 -10.01
N ALA A 296 29.10 -0.87 -10.44
CA ALA A 296 27.79 -1.43 -10.76
C ALA A 296 26.85 -1.43 -9.54
N ALA A 297 27.34 -1.83 -8.36
CA ALA A 297 26.57 -1.82 -7.12
C ALA A 297 26.06 -0.41 -6.77
N PHE A 298 26.92 0.60 -6.89
CA PHE A 298 26.55 2.00 -6.68
C PHE A 298 25.60 2.53 -7.75
N THR A 299 25.79 2.15 -9.02
CA THR A 299 24.85 2.50 -10.10
C THR A 299 23.46 1.96 -9.78
N PHE A 300 23.33 0.69 -9.39
CA PHE A 300 22.04 0.12 -9.00
C PHE A 300 21.42 0.84 -7.80
N PHE A 301 22.21 1.17 -6.77
CA PHE A 301 21.75 1.92 -5.60
C PHE A 301 21.20 3.30 -5.98
N VAL A 302 21.96 4.08 -6.77
CA VAL A 302 21.56 5.42 -7.21
C VAL A 302 20.35 5.36 -8.13
N THR A 303 20.35 4.45 -9.12
CA THR A 303 19.19 4.27 -10.02
C THR A 303 17.94 3.85 -9.25
N GLY A 304 18.07 2.95 -8.27
CA GLY A 304 16.96 2.60 -7.37
C GLY A 304 16.41 3.82 -6.63
N PHE A 305 17.28 4.69 -6.10
CA PHE A 305 16.87 5.92 -5.42
C PHE A 305 16.20 6.95 -6.35
N LEU A 306 16.69 7.09 -7.57
CA LEU A 306 16.07 7.94 -8.58
C LEU A 306 14.69 7.42 -8.99
N LEU A 307 14.54 6.11 -9.21
CA LEU A 307 13.24 5.48 -9.51
C LEU A 307 12.26 5.61 -8.34
N HIS A 308 12.76 5.44 -7.11
CA HIS A 308 11.96 5.60 -5.90
C HIS A 308 11.43 7.04 -5.77
N THR A 309 12.32 8.03 -5.95
CA THR A 309 11.97 9.45 -5.91
C THR A 309 11.02 9.84 -7.05
N TYR A 310 11.26 9.30 -8.25
CA TYR A 310 10.37 9.48 -9.40
C TYR A 310 8.97 8.90 -9.13
N GLY A 311 8.88 7.74 -8.49
CA GLY A 311 7.60 7.16 -8.07
C GLY A 311 6.82 8.05 -7.11
N PHE A 312 7.49 8.73 -6.18
CA PHE A 312 6.86 9.76 -5.35
C PHE A 312 6.42 10.97 -6.14
N ALA A 313 7.26 11.49 -7.03
CA ALA A 313 6.90 12.64 -7.86
C ALA A 313 5.62 12.37 -8.66
N LEU A 314 5.54 11.23 -9.34
CA LEU A 314 4.32 10.80 -10.05
C LEU A 314 3.12 10.71 -9.10
N ARG A 315 3.29 10.05 -7.95
CA ARG A 315 2.19 9.86 -6.98
C ARG A 315 1.68 11.20 -6.44
N VAL A 316 2.57 12.16 -6.15
CA VAL A 316 2.20 13.50 -5.68
C VAL A 316 1.48 14.29 -6.77
N MET A 317 1.94 14.22 -8.02
CA MET A 317 1.27 14.86 -9.17
C MET A 317 -0.15 14.29 -9.40
N ILE A 318 -0.33 12.98 -9.24
CA ILE A 318 -1.63 12.31 -9.38
C ILE A 318 -2.55 12.67 -8.20
N ALA A 319 -2.04 12.52 -6.98
CA ALA A 319 -2.83 12.71 -5.76
C ALA A 319 -3.12 14.18 -5.44
N GLY A 320 -2.28 15.11 -5.92
CA GLY A 320 -2.32 16.53 -5.56
C GLY A 320 -1.88 16.81 -4.12
N ARG A 321 -1.20 15.85 -3.46
CA ARG A 321 -0.80 15.93 -2.05
C ARG A 321 0.43 15.07 -1.73
N PRO A 322 1.15 15.36 -0.64
CA PRO A 322 2.19 14.47 -0.11
C PRO A 322 1.67 13.09 0.32
N PRO A 323 2.56 12.07 0.42
CA PRO A 323 2.21 10.69 0.75
C PRO A 323 2.01 10.52 2.28
N VAL A 324 0.98 11.15 2.83
CA VAL A 324 0.69 11.17 4.29
C VAL A 324 -0.67 10.55 4.66
N SER A 325 -1.32 9.85 3.73
CA SER A 325 -2.72 9.43 3.93
C SER A 325 -2.93 8.04 4.52
N ASN A 326 -2.05 7.09 4.22
CA ASN A 326 -2.27 5.69 4.58
C ASN A 326 -0.96 4.95 4.90
N MET A 327 -1.10 3.70 5.35
CA MET A 327 0.04 2.86 5.75
C MET A 327 0.97 2.55 4.59
N TYR A 328 0.42 2.27 3.39
CA TYR A 328 1.22 2.00 2.20
C TYR A 328 2.16 3.18 1.89
N GLU A 329 1.61 4.40 1.87
CA GLU A 329 2.36 5.65 1.65
C GLU A 329 3.46 5.87 2.68
N SER A 330 3.17 5.55 3.95
CA SER A 330 4.17 5.62 5.02
C SER A 330 5.28 4.58 4.82
N VAL A 331 4.96 3.35 4.39
CA VAL A 331 5.94 2.26 4.20
C VAL A 331 6.92 2.59 3.08
N ILE A 332 6.43 3.07 1.94
CA ILE A 332 7.31 3.50 0.84
C ILE A 332 8.17 4.71 1.29
N TRP A 333 7.63 5.61 2.10
CA TRP A 333 8.37 6.80 2.58
C TRP A 333 9.48 6.43 3.56
N VAL A 334 9.20 5.50 4.48
CA VAL A 334 10.21 4.93 5.39
C VAL A 334 11.35 4.27 4.61
N ALA A 335 11.04 3.50 3.56
CA ALA A 335 12.07 2.90 2.70
C ALA A 335 12.91 3.95 1.96
N TRP A 336 12.30 5.08 1.56
CA TRP A 336 13.03 6.19 0.96
C TRP A 336 13.95 6.87 1.98
N GLY A 337 13.49 7.07 3.21
CA GLY A 337 14.29 7.59 4.33
C GLY A 337 15.50 6.72 4.64
N VAL A 338 15.36 5.38 4.64
CA VAL A 338 16.48 4.43 4.79
C VAL A 338 17.59 4.72 3.79
N VAL A 339 17.23 4.87 2.51
CA VAL A 339 18.19 5.08 1.42
C VAL A 339 18.78 6.49 1.46
N LEU A 340 17.97 7.50 1.81
CA LEU A 340 18.43 8.88 2.00
C LEU A 340 19.51 8.96 3.08
N PHE A 341 19.23 8.48 4.29
CA PHE A 341 20.18 8.55 5.40
C PHE A 341 21.43 7.71 5.12
N ALA A 342 21.27 6.55 4.47
CA ALA A 342 22.40 5.74 4.04
C ALA A 342 23.28 6.46 3.00
N GLY A 343 22.67 7.18 2.05
CA GLY A 343 23.36 8.00 1.08
C GLY A 343 24.15 9.14 1.72
N ILE A 344 23.53 9.88 2.66
CA ILE A 344 24.19 10.95 3.42
C ILE A 344 25.39 10.39 4.20
N LEU A 345 25.20 9.31 4.96
CA LEU A 345 26.29 8.69 5.72
C LEU A 345 27.38 8.13 4.80
N TRP A 346 27.02 7.59 3.63
CA TRP A 346 28.00 7.16 2.64
C TRP A 346 28.83 8.33 2.11
N LEU A 347 28.23 9.49 1.84
CA LEU A 347 28.96 10.68 1.38
C LEU A 347 29.99 11.15 2.40
N VAL A 348 29.69 11.03 3.70
CA VAL A 348 30.57 11.41 4.82
C VAL A 348 31.64 10.35 5.07
N TYR A 349 31.25 9.10 5.27
CA TYR A 349 32.15 8.04 5.76
C TYR A 349 32.76 7.17 4.66
N ARG A 350 32.25 7.26 3.42
CA ARG A 350 32.71 6.53 2.22
C ARG A 350 32.77 5.02 2.36
N SER A 351 32.06 4.45 3.34
CA SER A 351 31.98 3.01 3.55
C SER A 351 30.89 2.38 2.69
N PRO A 352 31.20 1.37 1.85
CA PRO A 352 30.21 0.69 1.03
C PRO A 352 29.28 -0.22 1.84
N ALA A 353 29.58 -0.47 3.13
CA ALA A 353 28.72 -1.29 3.99
C ALA A 353 27.35 -0.66 4.25
N ILE A 354 27.28 0.68 4.35
CA ILE A 354 26.03 1.41 4.60
C ILE A 354 25.05 1.27 3.42
N PRO A 355 25.41 1.64 2.17
CA PRO A 355 24.50 1.49 1.05
C PRO A 355 24.17 0.02 0.77
N ALA A 356 25.06 -0.93 1.08
CA ALA A 356 24.77 -2.36 0.98
C ALA A 356 23.61 -2.80 1.88
N ILE A 357 23.68 -2.45 3.17
CA ILE A 357 22.65 -2.78 4.15
C ILE A 357 21.36 -2.05 3.80
N ALA A 358 21.44 -0.75 3.50
CA ALA A 358 20.29 0.06 3.14
C ALA A 358 19.58 -0.45 1.89
N SER A 359 20.32 -0.89 0.87
CA SER A 359 19.76 -1.49 -0.34
C SER A 359 18.93 -2.73 -0.02
N MET A 360 19.44 -3.64 0.81
CA MET A 360 18.71 -4.85 1.18
C MET A 360 17.45 -4.50 1.99
N VAL A 361 17.58 -3.63 2.99
CA VAL A 361 16.45 -3.21 3.83
C VAL A 361 15.38 -2.50 3.02
N ALA A 362 15.75 -1.58 2.13
CA ALA A 362 14.81 -0.88 1.25
C ALA A 362 14.15 -1.81 0.24
N ALA A 363 14.91 -2.74 -0.36
CA ALA A 363 14.37 -3.74 -1.28
C ALA A 363 13.29 -4.59 -0.62
N LEU A 364 13.54 -5.12 0.58
CA LEU A 364 12.58 -5.92 1.34
C LEU A 364 11.36 -5.10 1.77
N THR A 365 11.56 -3.87 2.23
CA THR A 365 10.48 -2.99 2.68
C THR A 365 9.52 -2.65 1.54
N LEU A 366 10.06 -2.27 0.37
CA LEU A 366 9.25 -2.01 -0.83
C LEU A 366 8.58 -3.27 -1.36
N LEU A 367 9.27 -4.42 -1.30
CA LEU A 367 8.69 -5.69 -1.72
C LEU A 367 7.48 -6.05 -0.87
N ILE A 368 7.55 -5.87 0.45
CA ILE A 368 6.41 -6.10 1.36
C ILE A 368 5.26 -5.15 1.01
N GLY A 369 5.54 -3.87 0.79
CA GLY A 369 4.56 -2.86 0.35
C GLY A 369 3.81 -3.27 -0.91
N GLU A 370 4.53 -3.79 -1.90
CA GLU A 370 3.99 -4.17 -3.21
C GLU A 370 3.34 -5.57 -3.24
N SER A 371 3.65 -6.44 -2.27
CA SER A 371 3.21 -7.85 -2.29
C SER A 371 1.95 -8.10 -1.46
N LEU A 372 1.56 -7.16 -0.59
CA LEU A 372 0.43 -7.30 0.33
C LEU A 372 -0.62 -6.19 0.14
N PRO A 373 -1.18 -5.99 -1.07
CA PRO A 373 -2.09 -4.86 -1.35
C PRO A 373 -3.41 -4.91 -0.56
N ALA A 374 -3.82 -6.08 -0.08
CA ALA A 374 -4.99 -6.23 0.79
C ALA A 374 -4.76 -5.71 2.22
N VAL A 375 -3.50 -5.63 2.65
CA VAL A 375 -3.08 -5.10 3.97
C VAL A 375 -2.59 -3.66 3.84
N LEU A 376 -1.79 -3.40 2.80
CA LEU A 376 -1.16 -2.13 2.48
C LEU A 376 -1.78 -1.60 1.19
N ASP A 377 -2.91 -0.90 1.35
CA ASP A 377 -3.70 -0.40 0.22
C ASP A 377 -2.93 0.64 -0.62
N PRO A 378 -2.51 0.33 -1.86
CA PRO A 378 -1.75 1.24 -2.70
C PRO A 378 -2.62 2.34 -3.34
N SER A 379 -3.95 2.25 -3.24
CA SER A 379 -4.92 3.18 -3.83
C SER A 379 -4.67 4.63 -3.46
N ILE A 380 -4.97 5.53 -4.40
CA ILE A 380 -4.90 6.98 -4.18
C ILE A 380 -6.30 7.48 -3.88
N LYS A 381 -6.62 7.54 -2.58
CA LYS A 381 -7.90 8.01 -2.05
C LYS A 381 -7.84 9.50 -1.68
N PRO A 382 -8.95 10.24 -1.79
CA PRO A 382 -9.09 11.56 -1.21
C PRO A 382 -8.80 11.54 0.29
N LEU A 383 -8.30 12.65 0.83
CA LEU A 383 -8.11 12.78 2.27
C LEU A 383 -9.48 12.83 2.97
N VAL A 384 -9.60 12.10 4.07
CA VAL A 384 -10.74 12.25 4.98
C VAL A 384 -10.78 13.69 5.51
N PRO A 385 -11.95 14.27 5.82
CA PRO A 385 -12.10 15.70 6.11
C PRO A 385 -11.10 16.27 7.12
N VAL A 386 -10.84 15.55 8.23
CA VAL A 386 -9.88 15.97 9.28
C VAL A 386 -8.42 16.05 8.78
N LEU A 387 -8.08 15.37 7.70
CA LEU A 387 -6.74 15.40 7.11
C LEU A 387 -6.58 16.48 6.02
N ARG A 388 -7.65 17.21 5.64
CA ARG A 388 -7.64 18.15 4.49
C ARG A 388 -6.95 19.49 4.76
N SER A 389 -7.11 20.07 5.95
CA SER A 389 -6.50 21.35 6.35
C SER A 389 -5.23 21.08 7.14
N ASN A 390 -4.09 20.82 6.47
CA ASN A 390 -3.06 20.09 7.21
C ASN A 390 -1.59 20.28 6.84
N TYR A 391 -1.15 21.54 6.94
CA TYR A 391 0.28 21.85 7.01
C TYR A 391 0.97 21.09 8.14
N TRP A 392 0.40 21.09 9.35
CA TRP A 392 1.02 20.44 10.51
C TRP A 392 1.06 18.92 10.44
N LEU A 393 -0.01 18.24 10.02
CA LEU A 393 0.03 16.80 9.81
C LEU A 393 1.07 16.42 8.77
N THR A 394 1.17 17.18 7.67
CA THR A 394 2.15 16.89 6.62
C THR A 394 3.56 16.89 7.20
N ILE A 395 3.92 17.93 7.93
CA ILE A 395 5.25 18.03 8.54
C ILE A 395 5.43 16.98 9.63
N HIS A 396 4.44 16.80 10.51
CA HIS A 396 4.45 15.79 11.57
C HIS A 396 4.71 14.39 11.01
N VAL A 397 3.85 13.93 10.09
CA VAL A 397 3.88 12.56 9.55
C VAL A 397 5.16 12.32 8.79
N LEU A 398 5.59 13.24 7.92
CA LEU A 398 6.83 13.07 7.16
C LEU A 398 8.06 13.07 8.07
N THR A 399 8.10 13.95 9.08
CA THR A 399 9.23 14.01 10.03
C THR A 399 9.29 12.78 10.93
N ILE A 400 8.17 12.33 11.53
CA ILE A 400 8.18 11.17 12.43
C ILE A 400 8.52 9.88 11.68
N THR A 401 7.99 9.71 10.46
CA THR A 401 8.26 8.52 9.64
C THR A 401 9.65 8.54 9.00
N LEU A 402 10.27 9.70 8.78
CA LEU A 402 11.72 9.77 8.52
C LEU A 402 12.51 9.22 9.72
N GLY A 403 12.09 9.51 10.96
CA GLY A 403 12.66 8.89 12.16
C GLY A 403 12.56 7.36 12.12
N TYR A 404 11.41 6.81 11.72
CA TYR A 404 11.25 5.37 11.50
C TYR A 404 12.19 4.83 10.41
N GLY A 405 12.42 5.57 9.33
CA GLY A 405 13.42 5.23 8.30
C GLY A 405 14.84 5.15 8.86
N ALA A 406 15.24 6.09 9.71
CA ALA A 406 16.54 6.05 10.38
C ALA A 406 16.65 4.85 11.34
N PHE A 407 15.59 4.53 12.10
CA PHE A 407 15.57 3.35 12.97
C PHE A 407 15.51 2.04 12.22
N LEU A 408 14.87 1.99 11.06
CA LEU A 408 14.86 0.79 10.21
C LEU A 408 16.25 0.53 9.61
N LEU A 409 16.96 1.60 9.20
CA LEU A 409 18.37 1.49 8.81
C LEU A 409 19.24 1.04 10.01
N ASN A 410 18.99 1.60 11.20
CA ASN A 410 19.66 1.22 12.45
C ASN A 410 19.46 -0.27 12.77
N TRP A 411 18.23 -0.78 12.65
CA TRP A 411 17.89 -2.18 12.86
C TRP A 411 18.63 -3.11 11.86
N GLY A 412 18.75 -2.70 10.59
CA GLY A 412 19.54 -3.44 9.60
C GLY A 412 21.04 -3.46 9.93
N ILE A 413 21.59 -2.32 10.39
CA ILE A 413 22.99 -2.22 10.82
C ILE A 413 23.23 -3.05 12.08
N ALA A 414 22.31 -3.04 13.05
CA ALA A 414 22.38 -3.83 14.27
C ALA A 414 22.49 -5.33 13.96
N HIS A 415 21.64 -5.85 13.07
CA HIS A 415 21.69 -7.23 12.60
C HIS A 415 23.01 -7.57 11.92
N ALA A 416 23.51 -6.66 11.06
CA ALA A 416 24.78 -6.84 10.38
C ALA A 416 25.97 -6.89 11.36
N LEU A 417 25.95 -6.03 12.36
CA LEU A 417 26.97 -5.94 13.39
C LEU A 417 26.96 -7.16 14.33
N MET A 418 25.78 -7.55 14.82
CA MET A 418 25.63 -8.76 15.65
C MET A 418 26.09 -10.01 14.90
N TYR A 419 25.72 -10.14 13.63
CA TYR A 419 26.18 -11.22 12.77
C TYR A 419 27.72 -11.25 12.69
N GLN A 420 28.34 -10.10 12.39
CA GLN A 420 29.79 -10.00 12.26
C GLN A 420 30.51 -10.35 13.58
N MET A 421 29.99 -9.90 14.73
CA MET A 421 30.57 -10.16 16.05
C MET A 421 30.39 -11.63 16.48
N SER A 422 29.27 -12.26 16.13
CA SER A 422 28.96 -13.65 16.53
C SER A 422 29.69 -14.71 15.68
N PHE A 423 30.01 -14.39 14.43
CA PHE A 423 30.64 -15.35 13.49
C PHE A 423 32.06 -14.96 13.05
N GLY A 424 32.52 -13.75 13.35
CA GLY A 424 33.82 -13.23 12.92
C GLY A 424 34.99 -13.64 13.83
N LYS A 425 35.66 -14.75 13.54
CA LYS A 425 36.77 -15.33 14.34
C LYS A 425 37.99 -14.42 14.66
N LYS A 426 38.16 -13.24 14.03
CA LYS A 426 39.30 -12.29 14.24
C LYS A 426 38.97 -10.80 13.96
N GLN A 427 37.73 -10.35 14.15
CA GLN A 427 37.23 -9.12 13.48
C GLN A 427 36.80 -7.92 14.35
N LYS A 428 37.30 -7.76 15.59
CA LYS A 428 37.02 -6.54 16.38
C LYS A 428 37.32 -5.22 15.62
N LYS A 429 38.44 -5.13 14.88
CA LYS A 429 38.78 -3.95 14.03
C LYS A 429 37.89 -3.76 12.79
N SER A 430 37.21 -4.81 12.31
CA SER A 430 36.35 -4.72 11.12
C SER A 430 34.92 -4.30 11.46
N ALA A 431 34.57 -4.26 12.74
CA ALA A 431 33.25 -3.88 13.25
C ALA A 431 33.15 -2.37 13.58
N GLU A 432 34.28 -1.67 13.69
CA GLU A 432 34.35 -0.24 14.05
C GLU A 432 33.49 0.66 13.14
N PRO A 433 33.48 0.51 11.79
CA PRO A 433 32.63 1.35 10.95
C PRO A 433 31.14 1.12 11.20
N LEU A 434 30.71 -0.14 11.30
CA LEU A 434 29.30 -0.48 11.57
C LEU A 434 28.85 -0.01 12.96
N THR A 435 29.77 -0.05 13.93
CA THR A 435 29.57 0.47 15.27
C THR A 435 29.27 1.96 15.22
N GLU A 436 30.08 2.75 14.52
CA GLU A 436 29.83 4.19 14.34
C GLU A 436 28.50 4.45 13.63
N PHE A 437 28.19 3.71 12.56
CA PHE A 437 26.93 3.89 11.82
C PHE A 437 25.71 3.54 12.66
N LEU A 438 25.80 2.53 13.52
CA LEU A 438 24.76 2.20 14.49
C LEU A 438 24.49 3.40 15.40
N PHE A 439 25.51 4.09 15.90
CA PHE A 439 25.29 5.28 16.74
C PHE A 439 24.69 6.44 15.99
N ARG A 440 25.22 6.75 14.80
CA ARG A 440 24.72 7.88 14.01
C ARG A 440 23.27 7.69 13.62
N THR A 441 22.90 6.51 13.15
CA THR A 441 21.50 6.22 12.78
C THR A 441 20.56 6.22 13.98
N LEU A 442 21.02 5.74 15.14
CA LEU A 442 20.26 5.83 16.39
C LEU A 442 20.02 7.28 16.82
N GLN A 443 21.06 8.12 16.77
CA GLN A 443 20.95 9.56 17.10
C GLN A 443 20.01 10.30 16.14
N ILE A 444 20.16 10.07 14.82
CA ILE A 444 19.29 10.65 13.80
C ILE A 444 17.83 10.23 14.06
N GLY A 445 17.58 8.93 14.30
CA GLY A 445 16.24 8.43 14.60
C GLY A 445 15.61 9.11 15.81
N ILE A 446 16.35 9.26 16.92
CA ILE A 446 15.86 9.94 18.13
C ILE A 446 15.47 11.38 17.83
N ILE A 447 16.30 12.12 17.08
CA ILE A 447 16.04 13.53 16.74
C ILE A 447 14.72 13.65 15.96
N PHE A 448 14.57 12.88 14.89
CA PHE A 448 13.36 12.91 14.05
C PHE A 448 12.13 12.38 14.78
N LEU A 449 12.25 11.33 15.60
CA LEU A 449 11.13 10.81 16.39
C LEU A 449 10.67 11.81 17.45
N SER A 450 11.60 12.48 18.13
CA SER A 450 11.29 13.48 19.15
C SER A 450 10.65 14.72 18.52
N ALA A 451 11.25 15.26 17.46
CA ALA A 451 10.69 16.38 16.71
C ALA A 451 9.31 16.04 16.12
N GLY A 452 9.19 14.86 15.50
CA GLY A 452 7.94 14.35 14.98
C GLY A 452 6.86 14.24 16.07
N THR A 453 7.19 13.70 17.25
CA THR A 453 6.22 13.55 18.36
C THR A 453 5.73 14.91 18.86
N ILE A 454 6.62 15.90 18.99
CA ILE A 454 6.24 17.27 19.37
C ILE A 454 5.33 17.91 18.30
N LEU A 455 5.70 17.78 17.02
CA LEU A 455 4.89 18.27 15.90
C LEU A 455 3.52 17.59 15.84
N GLY A 456 3.43 16.33 16.28
CA GLY A 456 2.17 15.61 16.41
C GLY A 456 1.27 16.22 17.47
N GLY A 457 1.84 16.59 18.61
CA GLY A 457 1.10 17.33 19.63
C GLY A 457 0.63 18.71 19.18
N VAL A 458 1.44 19.43 18.39
CA VAL A 458 1.02 20.71 17.78
C VAL A 458 -0.17 20.50 16.85
N TRP A 459 -0.09 19.49 15.97
CA TRP A 459 -1.19 19.12 15.08
C TRP A 459 -2.46 18.73 15.85
N ALA A 460 -2.33 17.93 16.92
CA ALA A 460 -3.43 17.52 17.77
C ALA A 460 -4.08 18.72 18.49
N ALA A 461 -3.28 19.70 18.93
CA ALA A 461 -3.79 20.92 19.55
C ALA A 461 -4.66 21.73 18.58
N GLU A 462 -4.21 21.86 17.33
CA GLU A 462 -4.98 22.57 16.30
C GLU A 462 -6.24 21.81 15.87
N SER A 463 -6.15 20.48 15.76
CA SER A 463 -7.23 19.67 15.20
C SER A 463 -8.29 19.27 16.23
N TRP A 464 -7.88 19.01 17.47
CA TRP A 464 -8.73 18.45 18.53
C TRP A 464 -8.74 19.29 19.81
N GLY A 465 -8.09 20.45 19.82
CA GLY A 465 -8.06 21.36 20.97
C GLY A 465 -7.18 20.90 22.14
N ARG A 466 -6.36 19.84 21.98
CA ARG A 466 -5.45 19.34 23.01
C ARG A 466 -4.10 18.89 22.45
N PHE A 467 -3.01 19.25 23.14
CA PHE A 467 -1.65 18.88 22.73
C PHE A 467 -1.32 17.40 22.96
N TRP A 468 -1.88 16.80 24.00
CA TRP A 468 -1.63 15.41 24.40
C TRP A 468 -2.84 14.87 25.15
N GLY A 469 -3.09 13.58 25.07
CA GLY A 469 -4.25 12.91 25.67
C GLY A 469 -4.06 11.42 25.94
N TRP A 470 -2.82 10.93 25.96
CA TRP A 470 -2.46 9.58 26.37
C TRP A 470 -3.15 8.47 25.57
N ASP A 471 -3.52 8.75 24.32
CA ASP A 471 -4.02 7.68 23.46
C ASP A 471 -2.89 6.70 23.11
N PRO A 472 -3.21 5.49 22.62
CA PRO A 472 -2.18 4.49 22.37
C PRO A 472 -1.08 4.95 21.42
N LYS A 473 -1.35 5.81 20.41
CA LYS A 473 -0.29 6.28 19.50
C LYS A 473 0.68 7.24 20.20
N GLU A 474 0.13 8.22 20.90
CA GLU A 474 0.90 9.17 21.70
C GLU A 474 1.76 8.44 22.73
N THR A 475 1.17 7.49 23.46
CA THR A 475 1.85 6.69 24.49
C THR A 475 2.97 5.85 23.90
N TRP A 476 2.73 5.14 22.80
CA TRP A 476 3.76 4.30 22.17
C TRP A 476 4.86 5.13 21.49
N ALA A 477 4.56 6.33 20.98
CA ALA A 477 5.58 7.26 20.50
C ALA A 477 6.53 7.67 21.64
N LEU A 478 5.99 7.99 22.83
CA LEU A 478 6.79 8.29 24.01
C LEU A 478 7.63 7.08 24.46
N ILE A 479 7.03 5.88 24.52
CA ILE A 479 7.76 4.65 24.87
C ILE A 479 8.94 4.42 23.90
N ALA A 480 8.73 4.61 22.59
CA ALA A 480 9.79 4.44 21.61
C ALA A 480 10.94 5.44 21.81
N ILE A 481 10.64 6.71 22.09
CA ILE A 481 11.65 7.72 22.43
C ILE A 481 12.45 7.29 23.66
N LEU A 482 11.77 6.94 24.75
CA LEU A 482 12.41 6.56 26.02
C LEU A 482 13.26 5.30 25.87
N ALA A 483 12.79 4.31 25.12
CA ALA A 483 13.52 3.06 24.87
C ALA A 483 14.85 3.33 24.15
N TYR A 484 14.83 4.11 23.06
CA TYR A 484 16.06 4.45 22.34
C TYR A 484 16.98 5.39 23.13
N LEU A 485 16.42 6.33 23.90
CA LEU A 485 17.21 7.16 24.82
C LEU A 485 17.89 6.32 25.90
N ALA A 486 17.21 5.31 26.46
CA ALA A 486 17.80 4.42 27.45
C ALA A 486 19.02 3.67 26.88
N VAL A 487 18.94 3.17 25.64
CA VAL A 487 20.09 2.54 24.96
C VAL A 487 21.24 3.53 24.76
N LEU A 488 20.93 4.76 24.32
CA LEU A 488 21.94 5.80 24.13
C LEU A 488 22.64 6.15 25.46
N HIS A 489 21.88 6.36 26.54
CA HIS A 489 22.41 6.68 27.86
C HIS A 489 23.21 5.52 28.47
N ALA A 490 22.72 4.29 28.35
CA ALA A 490 23.41 3.12 28.87
C ALA A 490 24.77 2.91 28.18
N ARG A 491 24.90 3.26 26.89
CA ARG A 491 26.21 3.35 26.25
C ARG A 491 27.06 4.47 26.84
N SER A 492 26.53 5.69 26.95
CA SER A 492 27.27 6.85 27.45
C SER A 492 27.83 6.60 28.86
N ALA A 493 27.08 5.88 29.68
CA ALA A 493 27.45 5.48 31.04
C ALA A 493 28.38 4.26 31.09
N GLY A 494 28.71 3.65 29.95
CA GLY A 494 29.56 2.45 29.88
C GLY A 494 28.87 1.15 30.30
N TRP A 495 27.55 1.13 30.44
CA TRP A 495 26.77 -0.06 30.83
C TRP A 495 26.60 -1.06 29.69
N LEU A 496 26.58 -0.58 28.44
CA LEU A 496 26.47 -1.41 27.24
C LEU A 496 27.72 -1.34 26.40
N ASP A 497 28.25 -2.51 26.06
CA ASP A 497 29.26 -2.66 25.02
C ASP A 497 28.63 -2.58 23.61
N THR A 498 29.47 -2.64 22.57
CA THR A 498 29.00 -2.56 21.18
C THR A 498 27.96 -3.62 20.83
N PHE A 499 28.11 -4.85 21.33
CA PHE A 499 27.14 -5.92 21.07
C PHE A 499 25.82 -5.63 21.78
N GLY A 500 25.88 -5.21 23.06
CA GLY A 500 24.72 -4.82 23.85
C GLY A 500 23.92 -3.70 23.19
N VAL A 501 24.59 -2.66 22.68
CA VAL A 501 23.90 -1.61 21.91
C VAL A 501 23.22 -2.21 20.68
N ALA A 502 23.92 -3.02 19.87
CA ALA A 502 23.30 -3.62 18.67
C ALA A 502 22.06 -4.46 19.03
N PHE A 503 22.17 -5.27 20.08
CA PHE A 503 21.08 -6.10 20.60
C PHE A 503 19.86 -5.26 21.03
N TYR A 504 20.07 -4.27 21.91
CA TYR A 504 18.96 -3.46 22.42
C TYR A 504 18.40 -2.52 21.35
N SER A 505 19.22 -1.98 20.45
CA SER A 505 18.74 -1.20 19.31
C SER A 505 17.81 -1.99 18.39
N ALA A 506 18.13 -3.27 18.16
CA ALA A 506 17.27 -4.17 17.38
C ALA A 506 15.94 -4.42 18.10
N LEU A 507 15.96 -4.66 19.42
CA LEU A 507 14.74 -4.82 20.23
C LEU A 507 13.91 -3.53 20.32
N CYS A 508 14.54 -2.36 20.43
CA CYS A 508 13.85 -1.08 20.44
C CYS A 508 13.05 -0.84 19.16
N PHE A 509 13.44 -1.42 18.03
CA PHE A 509 12.67 -1.31 16.78
C PHE A 509 11.26 -1.92 16.91
N LEU A 510 11.05 -2.89 17.79
CA LEU A 510 9.73 -3.46 18.09
C LEU A 510 8.78 -2.41 18.67
N THR A 511 9.29 -1.42 19.42
CA THR A 511 8.49 -0.30 19.93
C THR A 511 8.02 0.63 18.82
N VAL A 512 8.85 0.82 17.78
CA VAL A 512 8.48 1.56 16.56
C VAL A 512 7.43 0.81 15.77
N ILE A 513 7.58 -0.51 15.60
CA ILE A 513 6.55 -1.35 14.97
C ILE A 513 5.23 -1.24 15.74
N MET A 514 5.26 -1.23 17.07
CA MET A 514 4.04 -1.09 17.86
C MET A 514 3.39 0.29 17.71
N ALA A 515 4.16 1.38 17.78
CA ALA A 515 3.67 2.74 17.59
C ALA A 515 3.08 2.96 16.18
N TRP A 516 3.74 2.40 15.15
CA TRP A 516 3.40 2.62 13.75
C TRP A 516 2.36 1.64 13.22
N TYR A 517 2.60 0.33 13.37
CA TYR A 517 1.72 -0.73 12.87
C TYR A 517 0.77 -1.23 13.97
N GLY A 518 1.28 -1.49 15.16
CA GLY A 518 0.54 -2.10 16.27
C GLY A 518 -0.74 -1.34 16.65
N VAL A 519 -0.66 -0.02 16.84
CA VAL A 519 -1.85 0.75 17.20
C VAL A 519 -2.92 0.74 16.10
N ASN A 520 -2.51 0.82 14.83
CA ASN A 520 -3.43 0.86 13.69
C ASN A 520 -4.13 -0.49 13.44
N PHE A 521 -3.42 -1.60 13.59
CA PHE A 521 -3.90 -2.92 13.16
C PHE A 521 -4.23 -3.89 14.31
N VAL A 522 -3.69 -3.67 15.51
CA VAL A 522 -3.84 -4.56 16.68
C VAL A 522 -4.78 -3.97 17.71
N LEU A 523 -4.56 -2.71 18.08
CA LEU A 523 -5.40 -2.05 19.09
C LEU A 523 -6.67 -1.46 18.49
N ALA A 524 -6.59 -0.97 17.25
CA ALA A 524 -7.71 -0.38 16.51
C ALA A 524 -8.48 0.67 17.34
N ALA A 525 -7.77 1.44 18.15
CA ALA A 525 -8.33 2.33 19.16
C ALA A 525 -7.69 3.72 19.10
N GLY A 526 -8.49 4.74 19.37
CA GLY A 526 -8.09 6.15 19.42
C GLY A 526 -8.38 6.92 18.12
N LEU A 527 -8.47 8.24 18.25
CA LEU A 527 -8.77 9.20 17.17
C LEU A 527 -7.73 9.21 16.04
N HIS A 528 -6.65 8.45 16.15
CA HIS A 528 -5.57 8.40 15.17
C HIS A 528 -5.69 7.23 14.17
N SER A 529 -6.67 6.33 14.30
CA SER A 529 -6.72 5.10 13.50
C SER A 529 -7.36 5.33 12.12
N TYR A 530 -6.59 5.85 11.17
CA TYR A 530 -7.06 6.19 9.80
C TYR A 530 -6.67 5.17 8.71
N GLY A 531 -6.01 4.07 9.07
CA GLY A 531 -5.34 3.17 8.12
C GLY A 531 -5.64 1.69 8.34
N PHE A 532 -6.91 1.32 8.51
CA PHE A 532 -7.29 -0.08 8.68
C PHE A 532 -7.10 -0.88 7.40
N GLY A 533 -6.24 -1.90 7.45
CA GLY A 533 -6.25 -3.04 6.54
C GLY A 533 -6.52 -4.31 7.34
N GLY A 534 -7.41 -5.18 6.84
CA GLY A 534 -7.66 -6.47 7.47
C GLY A 534 -6.49 -7.44 7.29
N GLY A 535 -6.26 -8.33 8.25
CA GLY A 535 -5.46 -9.54 8.04
C GLY A 535 -3.93 -9.40 8.06
N GLY A 536 -3.36 -8.23 8.32
CA GLY A 536 -1.90 -8.06 8.37
C GLY A 536 -1.22 -8.53 9.68
N PHE A 537 -1.99 -8.65 10.77
CA PHE A 537 -1.46 -9.02 12.10
C PHE A 537 -0.63 -10.31 12.12
N PRO A 538 -1.08 -11.45 11.54
CA PRO A 538 -0.30 -12.68 11.54
C PRO A 538 1.08 -12.53 10.88
N TYR A 539 1.15 -11.77 9.77
CA TYR A 539 2.40 -11.53 9.06
C TYR A 539 3.40 -10.77 9.93
N VAL A 540 2.96 -9.68 10.57
CA VAL A 540 3.83 -8.88 11.44
C VAL A 540 4.23 -9.67 12.68
N SER A 541 3.33 -10.44 13.29
CA SER A 541 3.66 -11.30 14.43
C SER A 541 4.71 -12.36 14.08
N ILE A 542 4.63 -12.98 12.90
CA ILE A 542 5.63 -13.95 12.42
C ILE A 542 6.98 -13.26 12.22
N VAL A 543 7.00 -12.07 11.59
CA VAL A 543 8.25 -11.31 11.40
C VAL A 543 8.88 -10.94 12.74
N ILE A 544 8.09 -10.47 13.71
CA ILE A 544 8.58 -10.17 15.07
C ILE A 544 9.12 -11.42 15.75
N ALA A 545 8.42 -12.55 15.66
CA ALA A 545 8.86 -13.80 16.27
C ALA A 545 10.19 -14.27 15.67
N ILE A 546 10.33 -14.22 14.34
CA ILE A 546 11.58 -14.54 13.64
C ILE A 546 12.70 -13.58 14.07
N ASP A 547 12.43 -12.28 14.14
CA ASP A 547 13.42 -11.27 14.54
C ASP A 547 13.94 -11.54 15.95
N VAL A 548 13.03 -11.76 16.90
CA VAL A 548 13.39 -12.11 18.29
C VAL A 548 14.21 -13.40 18.34
N LEU A 549 13.86 -14.42 17.57
CA LEU A 549 14.65 -15.66 17.49
C LEU A 549 16.06 -15.41 16.93
N VAL A 550 16.18 -14.60 15.88
CA VAL A 550 17.48 -14.23 15.28
C VAL A 550 18.34 -13.45 16.27
N ILE A 551 17.78 -12.46 16.95
CA ILE A 551 18.46 -11.65 17.98
C ILE A 551 18.97 -12.55 19.11
N ASN A 552 18.12 -13.45 19.63
CA ASN A 552 18.50 -14.38 20.69
C ASN A 552 19.55 -15.40 20.23
N TYR A 553 19.45 -15.88 18.99
CA TYR A 553 20.45 -16.78 18.42
C TYR A 553 21.83 -16.12 18.31
N PHE A 554 21.89 -14.85 17.89
CA PHE A 554 23.15 -14.10 17.89
C PHE A 554 23.69 -13.88 19.31
N ALA A 555 22.82 -13.54 20.28
CA ALA A 555 23.24 -13.37 21.67
C ALA A 555 23.80 -14.67 22.28
N TRP A 556 23.13 -15.81 22.07
CA TRP A 556 23.61 -17.12 22.48
C TRP A 556 24.95 -17.45 21.80
N ARG A 557 25.04 -17.22 20.49
CA ARG A 557 26.25 -17.53 19.73
C ARG A 557 27.43 -16.67 20.20
N PHE A 558 27.23 -15.37 20.43
CA PHE A 558 28.24 -14.43 20.88
C PHE A 558 28.82 -14.84 22.24
N LYS A 559 27.97 -15.20 23.22
CA LYS A 559 28.41 -15.70 24.54
C LYS A 559 29.25 -16.97 24.48
N ASN A 560 29.04 -17.79 23.45
CA ASN A 560 29.76 -19.06 23.25
C ASN A 560 30.96 -18.94 22.29
N THR A 561 31.42 -17.71 21.98
CA THR A 561 32.63 -17.44 21.19
C THR A 561 33.69 -16.84 22.07
#